data_AF-A0A9P5NTD9-F1
#
_entry.id   AF-A0A9P5NTD9-F1
#
_cell.length_a   1.000
_cell.length_b   1.000
_cell.length_c   1.000
_cell.angle_alpha   90.00
_cell.angle_beta   90.00
_cell.angle_gamma   90.00
#
_symmetry.space_group_name_H-M   'P 1'
#
loop_
_entity.id
_entity.type
_entity.pdbx_description
1 polymer ?
#
loop_
_entity_poly.entity_id
_entity_poly.type
_entity_poly.pdbx_seq_one_letter_code
_entity_poly.pdbx_strand_id
1 'polypeptide(L)'
;MPFKNTFITIIALAIPALAQQTQSVQTVYGLCGGLAWDGPTICAAGSYCSVLNKVWYQCLPGTPTSTPPPATSAPAATLTTPLPTITPPPV
;
A
#
# COMPACT_ATOMS: atom_id res chain seq x y z
N MET A 1 44.86 -36.78 19.41
CA MET A 1 44.51 -35.35 19.35
C MET A 1 43.08 -35.22 18.86
N PRO A 2 42.11 -34.95 19.76
CA PRO A 2 40.68 -34.93 19.45
C PRO A 2 40.16 -33.52 19.15
N PHE A 3 39.36 -33.33 18.10
CA PHE A 3 38.33 -32.29 18.07
C PHE A 3 37.08 -32.87 17.39
N LYS A 4 36.25 -33.49 18.23
CA LYS A 4 34.94 -34.07 17.92
C LYS A 4 33.90 -33.00 18.31
N ASN A 5 33.07 -32.58 17.35
CA ASN A 5 31.84 -31.77 17.47
C ASN A 5 31.66 -30.95 18.77
N THR A 6 31.99 -29.66 18.70
CA THR A 6 31.54 -28.67 19.68
C THR A 6 30.16 -28.16 19.29
N PHE A 7 29.16 -28.57 20.05
CA PHE A 7 27.82 -27.97 20.11
C PHE A 7 27.94 -26.47 20.44
N ILE A 8 27.75 -25.59 19.46
CA ILE A 8 27.60 -24.15 19.71
C ILE A 8 26.10 -23.83 19.67
N THR A 9 25.47 -23.90 20.84
CA THR A 9 24.18 -23.27 21.13
C THR A 9 24.34 -21.76 20.96
N ILE A 10 23.83 -21.21 19.86
CA ILE A 10 23.72 -19.75 19.67
C ILE A 10 22.42 -19.31 20.35
N ILE A 11 22.57 -18.52 21.41
CA ILE A 11 21.49 -17.82 22.11
C ILE A 11 20.82 -16.88 21.11
N ALA A 12 19.53 -17.10 20.86
CA ALA A 12 18.71 -16.27 19.99
C ALA A 12 18.51 -14.88 20.62
N LEU A 13 19.35 -13.93 20.22
CA LEU A 13 19.03 -12.51 20.31
C LEU A 13 18.04 -12.21 19.18
N ALA A 14 16.75 -12.17 19.53
CA ALA A 14 15.68 -11.78 18.63
C ALA A 14 15.92 -10.33 18.16
N ILE A 15 16.45 -10.17 16.96
CA ILE A 15 16.46 -8.90 16.24
C ILE A 15 15.04 -8.75 15.67
N PRO A 16 14.22 -7.79 16.14
CA PRO A 16 12.97 -7.50 15.45
C PRO A 16 13.36 -6.92 14.09
N ALA A 17 13.18 -7.71 13.04
CA ALA A 17 13.31 -7.22 11.67
C ALA A 17 12.18 -6.22 11.42
N LEU A 18 12.44 -4.94 11.61
CA LEU A 18 11.61 -3.89 11.05
C LEU A 18 11.74 -4.01 9.53
N ALA A 19 10.83 -4.75 8.90
CA ALA A 19 10.69 -4.75 7.45
C ALA A 19 10.27 -3.34 7.03
N GLN A 20 11.27 -2.51 6.70
CA GLN A 20 11.05 -1.24 6.04
C GLN A 20 10.49 -1.54 4.66
N GLN A 21 9.16 -1.54 4.53
CA GLN A 21 8.49 -1.50 3.23
C GLN A 21 8.80 -0.15 2.60
N THR A 22 9.98 -0.05 1.98
CA THR A 22 10.21 0.97 0.97
C THR A 22 9.15 0.73 -0.10
N GLN A 23 8.24 1.69 -0.24
CA GLN A 23 7.23 1.71 -1.29
C GLN A 23 7.99 1.80 -2.62
N SER A 24 8.41 0.66 -3.16
CA SER A 24 9.07 0.61 -4.45
C SER A 24 8.03 0.98 -5.50
N VAL A 25 8.47 1.75 -6.49
CA VAL A 25 7.65 2.15 -7.61
C VAL A 25 8.08 1.30 -8.80
N GLN A 26 7.13 0.76 -9.53
CA GLN A 26 7.40 -0.07 -10.69
C GLN A 26 7.74 0.76 -11.92
N THR A 27 8.65 0.25 -12.75
CA THR A 27 8.97 0.87 -14.04
C THR A 27 7.79 0.78 -15.00
N VAL A 28 7.75 1.68 -15.99
CA VAL A 28 6.81 1.56 -17.11
C VAL A 28 7.00 0.20 -17.80
N TYR A 29 5.90 -0.46 -18.15
CA TYR A 29 5.78 -1.84 -18.63
C TYR A 29 6.08 -2.95 -17.63
N GLY A 30 6.38 -2.59 -16.39
CA GLY A 30 6.57 -3.49 -15.27
C GLY A 30 5.29 -4.15 -14.73
N LEU A 31 5.40 -5.22 -13.93
CA LEU A 31 4.24 -5.78 -13.22
C LEU A 31 3.89 -4.94 -12.00
N CYS A 32 2.64 -4.54 -11.90
CA CYS A 32 2.11 -3.80 -10.75
C CYS A 32 1.10 -4.62 -9.93
N GLY A 33 0.90 -5.88 -10.26
CA GLY A 33 -0.09 -6.71 -9.59
C GLY A 33 -0.39 -8.00 -10.33
N GLY A 34 -1.27 -8.78 -9.72
CA GLY A 34 -1.64 -10.11 -10.18
C GLY A 34 -1.71 -11.09 -9.01
N LEU A 35 -2.26 -12.27 -9.27
CA LEU A 35 -2.23 -13.37 -8.31
C LEU A 35 -0.77 -13.69 -7.91
N ALA A 36 -0.51 -13.72 -6.59
CA ALA A 36 0.82 -13.98 -6.01
C ALA A 36 1.92 -12.96 -6.39
N TRP A 37 1.54 -11.70 -6.66
CA TRP A 37 2.51 -10.61 -6.82
C TRP A 37 2.86 -9.99 -5.46
N ASP A 38 4.09 -10.18 -4.99
CA ASP A 38 4.63 -9.57 -3.76
C ASP A 38 5.46 -8.29 -4.04
N GLY A 39 5.49 -7.85 -5.29
CA GLY A 39 6.28 -6.72 -5.74
C GLY A 39 5.58 -5.36 -5.60
N PRO A 40 6.22 -4.31 -6.13
CA PRO A 40 5.64 -2.96 -6.14
C PRO A 40 4.31 -2.92 -6.89
N THR A 41 3.31 -2.26 -6.29
CA THR A 41 1.97 -2.08 -6.88
C THR A 41 1.75 -0.68 -7.45
N ILE A 42 2.61 0.26 -7.09
CA ILE A 42 2.58 1.64 -7.55
C ILE A 42 3.39 1.74 -8.85
N CYS A 43 2.79 2.25 -9.92
CA CYS A 43 3.50 2.51 -11.18
C CYS A 43 4.24 3.85 -11.16
N ALA A 44 5.31 3.96 -11.94
CA ALA A 44 6.03 5.22 -12.15
C ALA A 44 5.09 6.35 -12.57
N ALA A 45 5.42 7.58 -12.19
CA ALA A 45 4.62 8.75 -12.57
C ALA A 45 4.40 8.81 -14.09
N GLY A 46 3.18 9.13 -14.50
CA GLY A 46 2.78 9.11 -15.92
C GLY A 46 2.49 7.71 -16.47
N SER A 47 2.37 6.70 -15.61
CA SER A 47 1.86 5.37 -15.95
C SER A 47 0.82 4.89 -14.92
N TYR A 48 -0.01 3.93 -15.31
CA TYR A 48 -1.06 3.36 -14.48
C TYR A 48 -1.06 1.84 -14.55
N CYS A 49 -1.50 1.20 -13.46
CA CYS A 49 -1.58 -0.25 -13.40
C CYS A 49 -2.82 -0.73 -14.17
N SER A 50 -2.60 -1.38 -15.31
CA SER A 50 -3.66 -1.97 -16.13
C SER A 50 -3.77 -3.47 -15.87
N VAL A 51 -4.98 -3.94 -15.59
CA VAL A 51 -5.26 -5.37 -15.41
C VAL A 51 -5.34 -6.02 -16.78
N LEU A 52 -4.32 -6.79 -17.16
CA LEU A 52 -4.31 -7.51 -18.45
C LEU A 52 -4.95 -8.90 -18.31
N ASN A 53 -4.68 -9.60 -17.21
CA ASN A 53 -5.33 -10.87 -16.86
C ASN A 53 -5.22 -11.11 -15.35
N LYS A 54 -5.78 -12.23 -14.84
CA LYS A 54 -5.84 -12.55 -13.40
C LYS A 54 -4.49 -12.55 -12.67
N VAL A 55 -3.41 -12.92 -13.37
CA VAL A 55 -2.08 -13.09 -12.79
C VAL A 55 -1.10 -11.99 -13.17
N TRP A 56 -1.47 -11.11 -14.11
CA TRP A 56 -0.56 -10.15 -14.71
C TRP A 56 -1.22 -8.80 -14.91
N TYR A 57 -0.83 -7.82 -14.10
CA TYR A 57 -1.22 -6.43 -14.25
C TYR A 57 0.03 -5.63 -14.62
N GLN A 58 -0.04 -4.76 -15.62
CA GLN A 58 1.12 -4.06 -16.17
C GLN A 58 0.99 -2.54 -16.05
N CYS A 59 2.07 -1.88 -15.68
CA CYS A 59 2.17 -0.42 -15.75
C CYS A 59 2.21 0.04 -17.21
N LEU A 60 1.13 0.64 -17.70
CA LEU A 60 1.09 1.20 -19.04
C LEU A 60 1.27 2.71 -19.00
N PRO A 61 1.99 3.32 -19.95
CA PRO A 61 2.11 4.77 -20.02
C PRO A 61 0.74 5.42 -20.23
N GLY A 62 0.54 6.55 -19.59
CA GLY A 62 -0.70 7.30 -19.59
C GLY A 62 -1.17 7.64 -18.18
N THR A 63 -2.10 8.59 -18.11
CA THR A 63 -2.86 8.85 -16.89
C THR A 63 -4.06 7.91 -16.86
N PRO A 64 -4.44 7.35 -15.70
CA PRO A 64 -5.68 6.61 -15.62
C PRO A 64 -6.81 7.56 -16.03
N THR A 65 -7.47 7.28 -17.16
CA THR A 65 -8.74 7.91 -17.51
C THR A 65 -9.80 7.26 -16.63
N SER A 66 -9.78 7.60 -15.34
CA SER A 66 -10.89 7.28 -14.46
C SER A 66 -12.01 8.22 -14.86
N THR A 67 -12.77 7.87 -15.90
CA THR A 67 -14.12 8.41 -16.06
C THR A 67 -14.83 8.02 -14.76
N PRO A 68 -15.18 8.98 -13.88
CA PRO A 68 -15.90 8.63 -12.68
C PRO A 68 -17.15 7.85 -13.13
N PRO A 69 -17.53 6.76 -12.44
CA PRO A 69 -18.82 6.15 -12.68
C PRO A 69 -19.88 7.26 -12.70
N PRO A 70 -20.92 7.20 -13.56
CA PRO A 70 -22.03 8.14 -13.47
C PRO A 70 -22.41 8.25 -12.01
N ALA A 71 -22.36 9.46 -11.44
CA ALA A 71 -22.73 9.66 -10.07
C ALA A 71 -24.20 9.25 -9.93
N THR A 72 -24.46 8.02 -9.53
CA THR A 72 -25.75 7.67 -8.95
C THR A 72 -25.82 8.54 -7.71
N SER A 73 -26.65 9.57 -7.78
CA SER A 73 -26.94 10.49 -6.71
C SER A 73 -27.45 9.70 -5.49
N ALA A 74 -26.52 9.24 -4.65
CA ALA A 74 -26.84 8.95 -3.27
C ALA A 74 -27.34 10.27 -2.65
N PRO A 75 -28.48 10.28 -1.92
CA PRO A 75 -28.92 11.48 -1.24
C PRO A 75 -27.81 11.95 -0.31
N ALA A 76 -27.50 13.24 -0.38
CA ALA A 76 -26.53 13.90 0.47
C ALA A 76 -26.86 13.60 1.95
N ALA A 77 -26.07 12.75 2.58
CA ALA A 77 -26.05 12.71 4.04
C ALA A 77 -25.49 14.06 4.49
N THR A 78 -26.38 14.91 4.97
CA THR A 78 -26.05 16.17 5.62
C THR A 78 -25.28 15.81 6.89
N LEU A 79 -23.96 15.93 6.85
CA LEU A 79 -23.15 15.98 8.06
C LEU A 79 -23.45 17.32 8.74
N THR A 80 -24.48 17.34 9.59
CA THR A 80 -24.64 18.39 10.59
C THR A 80 -23.53 18.20 11.62
N THR A 81 -22.40 18.86 11.39
CA THR A 81 -21.40 19.11 12.43
C THR A 81 -22.07 19.98 13.50
N PRO A 82 -22.30 19.52 14.74
CA PRO A 82 -22.71 20.43 15.79
C PRO A 82 -21.53 21.39 16.04
N LEU A 83 -21.79 22.68 15.80
CA LEU A 83 -20.89 23.77 16.19
C LEU A 83 -20.61 23.66 17.70
N PRO A 84 -19.35 23.67 18.17
CA PRO A 84 -19.10 23.75 19.60
C PRO A 84 -19.63 25.08 20.13
N THR A 85 -20.67 25.02 20.96
CA THR A 85 -21.16 26.15 21.75
C THR A 85 -20.08 26.51 22.78
N ILE A 86 -19.29 27.53 22.48
CA ILE A 86 -18.42 28.20 23.45
C ILE A 86 -19.31 28.98 24.44
N THR A 87 -19.52 28.39 25.62
CA THR A 87 -20.17 29.05 26.75
C THR A 87 -19.13 29.94 27.46
N PRO A 88 -19.30 31.27 27.53
CA PRO A 88 -18.42 32.10 28.35
C PRO A 88 -18.66 31.84 29.85
N PRO A 89 -17.62 31.89 30.69
CA PRO A 89 -17.74 31.73 32.14
C PRO A 89 -18.47 32.94 32.77
N PRO A 90 -19.37 32.76 33.74
CA PRO A 90 -19.96 33.86 34.48
C PRO A 90 -18.96 34.48 35.47
N VAL A 91 -18.98 35.82 35.51
CA VAL A 91 -18.23 36.72 36.42
C VAL A 91 -18.81 36.65 37.83
#